data_AF-A0A0A0JTD0-F1
#
_entry.id   AF-A0A0A0JTD0-F1
#
_cell.length_a   1.000
_cell.length_b   1.000
_cell.length_c   1.000
_cell.angle_alpha   90.00
_cell.angle_beta   90.00
_cell.angle_gamma   90.00
#
_symmetry.space_group_name_H-M   'P 1'
#
loop_
_entity.id
_entity.type
_entity.pdbx_description
1 polymer ?
#
loop_
_entity_poly.entity_id
_entity_poly.type
_entity_poly.pdbx_seq_one_letter_code
_entity_poly.pdbx_strand_id
1 'polypeptide(L)'
;MDTQALAAVGADLGEVGQGLAGAEDDLLSCLVVMGEPDPQRAVDAWVDQVADVLRAVDEVVAQHRSTIARSAARHPVVDDGPVRTEQR
;
A
#
# COMPACT_ATOMS: atom_id res chain seq x y z
N MET A 1 -16.66 -2.69 -13.76
CA MET A 1 -15.42 -2.09 -13.21
C MET A 1 -14.29 -3.01 -13.59
N ASP A 2 -13.24 -2.49 -14.21
CA ASP A 2 -12.19 -3.30 -14.82
C ASP A 2 -11.26 -3.91 -13.77
N THR A 3 -11.26 -5.24 -13.68
CA THR A 3 -10.36 -6.04 -12.83
C THR A 3 -8.88 -5.74 -13.07
N GLN A 4 -8.53 -5.33 -14.29
CA GLN A 4 -7.18 -4.89 -14.65
C GLN A 4 -6.78 -3.56 -13.98
N ALA A 5 -7.70 -2.61 -13.85
CA ALA A 5 -7.46 -1.36 -13.13
C ALA A 5 -7.30 -1.60 -11.62
N LEU A 6 -8.08 -2.53 -11.08
CA LEU A 6 -7.97 -2.98 -9.68
C LEU A 6 -6.63 -3.67 -9.38
N ALA A 7 -6.12 -4.47 -10.31
CA ALA A 7 -4.80 -5.10 -10.19
C ALA A 7 -3.66 -4.07 -10.25
N ALA A 8 -3.76 -3.08 -11.14
CA ALA A 8 -2.78 -1.99 -11.26
C ALA A 8 -2.70 -1.15 -9.98
N VAL A 9 -3.84 -0.70 -9.45
CA VAL A 9 -3.91 0.02 -8.17
C VAL A 9 -3.34 -0.82 -7.02
N GLY A 10 -3.62 -2.13 -7.02
CA GLY A 10 -3.04 -3.06 -6.06
C GLY A 10 -1.51 -3.20 -6.17
N ALA A 11 -0.92 -3.06 -7.36
CA ALA A 11 0.52 -3.06 -7.55
C ALA A 11 1.16 -1.75 -7.08
N ASP A 12 0.57 -0.60 -7.45
CA ASP A 12 1.03 0.74 -7.05
C ASP A 12 1.05 0.88 -5.53
N LEU A 13 0.01 0.39 -4.84
CA LEU A 13 -0.07 0.33 -3.38
C LEU A 13 1.05 -0.51 -2.76
N GLY A 14 1.49 -1.57 -3.44
CA GLY A 14 2.63 -2.39 -3.01
C GLY A 14 3.97 -1.66 -3.15
N GLU A 15 4.17 -0.95 -4.26
CA GLU A 15 5.37 -0.13 -4.49
C GLU A 15 5.47 1.02 -3.48
N VAL A 16 4.34 1.66 -3.15
CA VAL A 16 4.27 2.68 -2.09
C VAL A 16 4.70 2.09 -0.74
N GLY A 17 4.21 0.91 -0.37
CA GLY A 17 4.61 0.24 0.89
C GLY A 17 6.10 -0.10 0.94
N GLN A 18 6.68 -0.56 -0.17
CA GLN A 18 8.12 -0.83 -0.25
C GLN A 18 8.96 0.44 -0.18
N GLY A 19 8.55 1.51 -0.85
CA GLY A 19 9.22 2.81 -0.78
C GLY A 19 9.19 3.41 0.63
N LEU A 20 8.10 3.16 1.36
CA LEU A 20 7.94 3.59 2.75
C LEU A 20 8.92 2.91 3.69
N ALA A 21 9.04 1.58 3.59
CA ALA A 21 9.99 0.81 4.37
C ALA A 21 11.45 1.19 4.07
N GLY A 22 11.76 1.50 2.79
CA GLY A 22 13.09 2.01 2.42
C GLY A 22 13.37 3.40 3.01
N ALA A 23 12.39 4.30 2.98
CA ALA A 23 12.53 5.64 3.56
C ALA A 23 12.68 5.60 5.09
N GLU A 24 12.02 4.67 5.78
CA GLU A 24 12.22 4.42 7.22
C GLU A 24 13.67 4.03 7.52
N ASP A 25 14.20 3.06 6.79
CA ASP A 25 15.59 2.58 6.94
C ASP A 25 16.61 3.70 6.65
N ASP A 26 16.39 4.48 5.59
CA ASP A 26 17.23 5.62 5.24
C ASP A 26 17.21 6.71 6.33
N LEU A 27 16.04 7.02 6.89
CA LEU A 27 15.90 7.98 7.99
C LEU A 27 16.60 7.49 9.26
N LEU A 28 16.44 6.20 9.61
CA LEU A 28 17.14 5.57 10.73
C LEU A 28 18.66 5.57 10.51
N SER A 29 19.13 5.44 9.27
CA SER A 29 20.57 5.50 8.95
C SER A 29 21.15 6.92 9.05
N CYS A 30 20.32 7.94 8.81
CA CYS A 30 20.72 9.36 8.85
C CYS A 30 20.69 9.97 10.27
N LEU A 31 20.15 9.25 11.25
CA LEU A 31 20.14 9.63 12.66
C LEU A 31 21.58 9.66 13.22
N VAL A 32 22.25 10.79 13.04
CA VAL A 32 23.53 11.08 13.71
C VAL A 32 23.26 11.33 15.19
N VAL A 33 24.00 10.67 16.07
CA VAL A 33 24.00 10.97 17.50
C VAL A 33 24.58 12.38 17.70
N MET A 34 23.71 13.34 17.99
CA MET A 34 24.02 14.77 18.15
C MET A 34 24.77 15.05 19.47
N GLY A 35 24.79 14.11 20.41
CA GLY A 35 25.56 14.19 21.66
C GLY A 35 24.96 15.11 22.72
N GLU A 36 24.05 16.02 22.35
CA GLU A 36 23.25 16.82 23.28
C GLU A 36 21.84 16.23 23.48
N PRO A 37 21.37 16.09 24.74
CA PRO A 37 20.17 15.31 25.06
C PRO A 37 18.84 15.90 24.55
N ASP A 38 18.70 17.22 24.51
CA ASP A 38 17.45 17.87 24.08
C ASP A 38 17.22 17.84 22.55
N PRO A 39 18.21 18.19 21.70
CA PRO A 39 18.05 18.03 20.26
C PRO A 39 17.97 16.54 19.86
N GLN A 40 18.67 15.64 20.56
CA GLN A 40 18.53 14.20 20.34
C GLN A 40 17.08 13.73 20.58
N ARG A 41 16.46 14.11 21.71
CA ARG A 41 15.06 13.78 21.99
C ARG A 41 14.08 14.35 20.96
N ALA A 42 14.35 15.54 20.42
CA ALA A 42 13.49 16.14 19.41
C ALA A 42 13.54 15.38 18.08
N VAL A 43 14.72 14.87 17.69
CA VAL A 43 14.86 14.04 16.49
C VAL A 43 14.24 12.66 16.74
N ASP A 44 14.48 12.02 17.88
CA ASP A 44 13.88 10.73 18.23
C ASP A 44 12.34 10.81 18.20
N ALA A 45 11.75 11.82 18.82
CA ALA A 45 10.30 12.03 18.83
C ALA A 45 9.73 12.35 17.44
N TRP A 46 10.51 12.97 16.55
CA TRP A 46 10.12 13.20 15.17
C TRP A 46 10.17 11.91 14.35
N VAL A 47 11.18 11.07 14.55
CA VAL A 47 11.30 9.75 13.88
C VAL A 47 10.15 8.83 14.30
N ASP A 48 9.81 8.79 15.59
CA ASP A 48 8.63 8.05 16.08
C ASP A 48 7.34 8.51 15.38
N GLN A 49 7.13 9.83 15.25
CA GLN A 49 5.96 10.36 14.55
C GLN A 49 5.94 10.00 13.07
N VAL A 50 7.10 10.02 12.41
CA VAL A 50 7.19 9.58 11.01
C VAL A 50 6.82 8.11 10.91
N ALA A 51 7.41 7.24 11.73
CA ALA A 51 7.13 5.81 11.76
C ALA A 51 5.64 5.52 12.01
N ASP A 52 5.00 6.24 12.93
CA ASP A 52 3.55 6.15 13.18
C ASP A 52 2.72 6.50 11.94
N VAL A 53 3.10 7.56 11.21
CA VAL A 53 2.44 7.95 9.95
C VAL A 53 2.64 6.87 8.90
N LEU A 54 3.85 6.31 8.78
CA LEU A 54 4.14 5.24 7.82
C LEU A 54 3.27 4.02 8.08
N ARG A 55 3.16 3.63 9.35
CA ARG A 55 2.32 2.53 9.79
C ARG A 55 0.84 2.78 9.52
N ALA A 56 0.34 3.98 9.80
CA ALA A 56 -1.04 4.35 9.50
C ALA A 56 -1.33 4.30 7.99
N VAL A 57 -0.39 4.72 7.16
CA VAL A 57 -0.49 4.60 5.71
C VAL A 57 -0.55 3.13 5.29
N ASP A 58 0.35 2.27 5.80
CA ASP A 58 0.34 0.83 5.49
C ASP A 58 -0.99 0.16 5.89
N GLU A 59 -1.55 0.49 7.06
CA GLU A 59 -2.85 -0.01 7.50
C GLU A 59 -3.98 0.40 6.53
N VAL A 60 -3.97 1.66 6.06
CA VAL A 60 -4.92 2.15 5.05
C VAL A 60 -4.72 1.43 3.72
N VAL A 61 -3.47 1.22 3.29
CA VAL A 61 -3.12 0.48 2.07
C VAL A 61 -3.63 -0.96 2.13
N ALA A 62 -3.37 -1.67 3.23
CA ALA A 62 -3.83 -3.03 3.46
C ALA A 62 -5.37 -3.11 3.44
N GLN A 63 -6.05 -2.14 4.05
CA GLN A 63 -7.50 -2.05 4.03
C GLN A 63 -8.05 -1.86 2.61
N HIS A 64 -7.43 -1.01 1.80
CA HIS A 64 -7.82 -0.82 0.40
C HIS A 64 -7.58 -2.08 -0.43
N ARG A 65 -6.42 -2.73 -0.29
CA ARG A 65 -6.12 -4.01 -0.95
C ARG A 65 -7.13 -5.09 -0.62
N SER A 66 -7.51 -5.25 0.64
CA SER A 66 -8.53 -6.22 1.05
C SER A 66 -9.91 -5.90 0.44
N THR A 67 -10.23 -4.62 0.31
CA THR A 67 -11.50 -4.16 -0.27
C THR A 67 -11.55 -4.40 -1.78
N ILE A 68 -10.44 -4.13 -2.47
CA ILE A 68 -10.22 -4.41 -3.88
C ILE A 68 -10.30 -5.92 -4.18
N ALA A 69 -9.63 -6.75 -3.38
CA ALA A 69 -9.70 -8.21 -3.54
C ALA A 69 -11.14 -8.74 -3.38
N ARG A 70 -11.89 -8.20 -2.40
CA ARG A 70 -13.30 -8.56 -2.18
C ARG A 70 -14.22 -8.07 -3.29
N SER A 71 -13.98 -6.90 -3.89
CA SER A 71 -14.79 -6.42 -5.01
C SER A 71 -14.52 -7.23 -6.27
N ALA A 72 -13.26 -7.57 -6.55
CA ALA A 72 -12.88 -8.45 -7.67
C ALA A 72 -13.51 -9.85 -7.54
N ALA A 73 -13.52 -10.44 -6.34
CA ALA A 73 -14.15 -11.74 -6.12
C ALA A 73 -15.69 -11.74 -6.28
N ARG A 74 -16.34 -10.59 -6.09
CA ARG A 74 -17.80 -10.43 -6.28
C ARG A 74 -18.20 -10.16 -7.72
N HIS A 75 -17.26 -9.86 -8.60
CA HIS A 75 -17.51 -9.60 -10.01
C HIS A 75 -16.76 -10.64 -10.86
N PRO A 76 -17.15 -11.94 -10.78
CA PRO A 76 -16.65 -12.91 -11.74
C PRO A 76 -17.08 -12.46 -13.12
N VAL A 77 -16.13 -12.31 -14.04
CA VAL A 77 -16.39 -12.12 -15.47
C VAL A 77 -17.40 -13.18 -15.88
N VAL A 78 -18.61 -12.76 -16.22
CA VAL A 78 -19.57 -13.59 -16.95
C VAL A 78 -18.97 -13.72 -18.34
N ASP A 79 -18.23 -14.82 -18.54
CA ASP A 79 -17.83 -15.28 -19.86
C ASP A 79 -19.12 -15.67 -20.60
N ASP A 80 -19.67 -14.73 -21.36
CA ASP A 80 -20.78 -14.99 -22.28
C ASP A 80 -20.19 -15.80 -23.44
N GLY A 81 -20.10 -17.13 -23.23
CA GLY A 81 -19.66 -18.08 -24.23
C GLY A 81 -20.47 -17.93 -25.53
N PRO A 82 -19.89 -18.26 -26.69
CA PRO A 82 -20.48 -17.93 -27.98
C PRO A 82 -21.85 -18.60 -28.13
N VAL A 83 -22.89 -17.78 -28.27
CA VAL A 83 -24.25 -18.21 -28.59
C VAL A 83 -24.20 -18.97 -29.91
N ARG A 84 -24.25 -20.31 -29.85
CA ARG A 84 -24.57 -21.15 -31.00
C ARG A 84 -26.04 -20.89 -31.34
N THR A 85 -26.27 -20.03 -32.32
CA THR A 85 -27.53 -19.95 -33.03
C THR A 85 -27.72 -21.25 -33.82
N GLU A 86 -28.46 -22.19 -33.25
CA GLU A 86 -28.99 -23.32 -34.01
C GLU A 86 -30.01 -22.78 -35.02
N GLN A 87 -29.65 -22.81 -36.29
CA GLN A 87 -30.58 -22.75 -37.41
C GLN A 87 -31.38 -24.06 -37.44
N ARG A 88 -32.70 -24.00 -37.24
CA ARG A 88 -33.63 -24.88 -37.95
C ARG A 88 -35.04 -24.33 -38.01
#